data_AF-A0A392NHR2-F1
#
_entry.id   AF-A0A392NHR2-F1
#
_cell.length_a   1.000
_cell.length_b   1.000
_cell.length_c   1.000
_cell.angle_alpha   90.00
_cell.angle_beta   90.00
_cell.angle_gamma   90.00
#
_symmetry.space_group_name_H-M   'P 1'
#
loop_
_entity.id
_entity.type
_entity.pdbx_description
1 polymer ?
#
loop_
_entity_poly.entity_id
_entity_poly.type
_entity_poly.pdbx_seq_one_letter_code
_entity_poly.pdbx_strand_id
1 'polypeptide(L)'
;NLKEIEGGVVLESQAALVASRKSLIGRKGVLETTHEMLERLEAHLRATGQFTVTANMRGSSAEEVAERVLSQPSLSGLQGPTVSPVFCKRDGKVSADYYAMVICVPKKALYKSIQQLRALNPMHTV
;
A
#
# COMPACT_ATOMS: atom_id res chain seq x y z
N ASN A 1 -35.31 -14.70 21.26
CA ASN A 1 -35.59 -13.95 20.01
C ASN A 1 -35.33 -12.47 20.22
N LEU A 2 -34.17 -11.98 19.79
CA LEU A 2 -33.81 -10.55 19.83
C LEU A 2 -33.71 -10.03 18.40
N LYS A 3 -34.05 -8.75 18.19
CA LYS A 3 -33.89 -8.04 16.91
C LYS A 3 -33.55 -6.58 17.15
N GLU A 4 -32.79 -6.00 16.24
CA GLU A 4 -32.64 -4.54 16.15
C GLU A 4 -33.98 -3.90 15.74
N ILE A 5 -34.17 -2.65 16.15
CA ILE A 5 -35.36 -1.86 15.78
C ILE A 5 -34.91 -0.61 15.02
N GLU A 6 -35.77 -0.14 14.13
CA GLU A 6 -35.57 1.14 13.45
C GLU A 6 -35.49 2.26 14.49
N GLY A 7 -34.44 3.09 14.41
CA GLY A 7 -34.14 4.12 15.42
C GLY A 7 -33.63 3.58 16.77
N GLY A 8 -33.36 2.28 16.90
CA GLY A 8 -32.86 1.67 18.15
C GLY A 8 -31.37 1.83 18.40
N VAL A 9 -30.60 2.26 17.40
CA VAL A 9 -29.16 2.55 17.55
C VAL A 9 -29.03 3.90 18.25
N VAL A 10 -28.60 3.87 19.52
CA VAL A 10 -28.36 5.08 20.32
C VAL A 10 -27.05 5.76 19.90
N LEU A 11 -26.00 4.98 19.69
CA LEU A 11 -24.70 5.45 19.24
C LEU A 11 -23.90 4.32 18.62
N GLU A 12 -23.01 4.67 17.69
CA GLU A 12 -21.92 3.81 17.24
C GLU A 12 -20.66 4.10 18.06
N SER A 13 -19.89 3.05 18.37
CA SER A 13 -18.69 3.19 19.19
C SER A 13 -17.52 2.45 18.56
N GLN A 14 -16.35 3.09 18.64
CA GLN A 14 -15.06 2.54 18.23
C GLN A 14 -14.03 2.87 19.30
N ALA A 15 -12.90 2.15 19.28
CA ALA A 15 -11.76 2.51 20.12
C ALA A 15 -11.23 3.91 19.74
N ALA A 16 -10.95 4.74 20.75
CA ALA A 16 -10.48 6.11 20.56
C ALA A 16 -9.26 6.40 21.45
N LEU A 17 -8.29 7.14 20.93
CA LEU A 17 -7.21 7.72 21.73
C LEU A 17 -7.74 8.99 22.42
N VAL A 18 -7.81 8.97 23.76
CA VAL A 18 -8.31 10.09 24.56
C VAL A 18 -7.20 10.61 25.47
N ALA A 19 -7.08 11.93 25.57
CA ALA A 19 -6.07 12.59 26.41
C ALA A 19 -6.70 13.68 27.30
N SER A 20 -6.16 13.83 28.51
CA SER A 20 -6.58 14.86 29.45
C SER A 20 -6.03 16.22 29.04
N ARG A 21 -6.92 17.18 28.72
CA ARG A 21 -6.53 18.56 28.38
C ARG A 21 -5.62 19.20 29.44
N LYS A 22 -5.92 19.02 30.72
CA LYS A 22 -5.09 19.55 31.82
C LYS A 22 -3.68 18.96 31.78
N SER A 23 -3.55 17.68 31.45
CA SER A 23 -2.25 17.01 31.35
C SER A 23 -1.47 17.45 30.12
N LEU A 24 -2.13 17.60 28.97
CA LEU A 24 -1.50 18.08 27.74
C LEU A 24 -0.89 19.48 27.90
N ILE A 25 -1.52 20.37 28.67
CA ILE A 25 -1.05 21.73 28.88
C ILE A 25 -0.04 21.80 30.04
N GLY A 26 -0.30 21.08 31.13
CA GLY A 26 0.40 21.27 32.40
C GLY A 26 1.52 20.28 32.71
N ARG A 27 1.64 19.17 31.95
CA ARG A 27 2.68 18.16 32.18
C ARG A 27 3.62 18.10 30.98
N LYS A 28 4.88 18.48 31.21
CA LYS A 28 5.95 18.46 30.20
C LYS A 28 6.07 17.07 29.57
N GLY A 29 6.13 16.99 28.24
CA GLY A 29 6.32 15.75 27.48
C GLY A 29 5.04 15.01 27.10
N VAL A 30 3.89 15.33 27.73
CA VAL A 30 2.63 14.62 27.45
C VAL A 30 2.08 15.00 26.08
N LEU A 31 2.16 16.27 25.68
CA LEU A 31 1.68 16.72 24.37
C LEU A 31 2.49 16.09 23.24
N GLU A 32 3.82 16.09 23.36
CA GLU A 32 4.74 15.56 22.37
C GLU A 32 4.56 14.05 22.19
N THR A 33 4.45 13.32 23.31
CA THR A 33 4.19 11.87 23.26
C THR A 33 2.82 11.56 22.65
N THR A 34 1.79 12.35 22.98
CA THR A 34 0.44 12.17 22.41
C THR A 34 0.44 12.42 20.91
N HIS A 35 1.16 13.45 20.45
CA HIS A 35 1.34 13.74 19.02
C HIS A 35 2.00 12.57 18.29
N GLU A 36 3.10 12.04 18.84
CA GLU A 36 3.82 10.91 18.27
C GLU A 36 2.95 9.63 18.23
N MET A 37 2.12 9.41 19.26
CA MET A 37 1.14 8.31 19.26
C MET A 37 0.09 8.49 18.16
N LEU A 38 -0.43 9.69 17.96
CA LEU A 38 -1.41 9.98 16.92
C LEU A 38 -0.82 9.70 15.53
N GLU A 39 0.38 10.21 15.24
CA GLU A 39 1.06 9.97 13.96
C GLU A 39 1.26 8.48 13.70
N ARG A 40 1.69 7.71 14.71
CA ARG A 40 1.88 6.26 14.59
C ARG A 40 0.56 5.52 14.33
N LEU A 41 -0.51 5.89 15.02
CA LEU A 41 -1.82 5.25 14.85
C LEU A 41 -2.38 5.53 13.46
N GLU A 42 -2.33 6.77 12.98
CA GLU A 42 -2.79 7.13 11.64
C GLU A 42 -1.98 6.44 10.54
N ALA A 43 -0.64 6.43 10.67
CA ALA A 43 0.23 5.73 9.75
C ALA A 43 -0.05 4.21 9.73
N HIS A 44 -0.24 3.61 10.92
CA HIS A 44 -0.57 2.21 11.04
C HIS A 44 -1.92 1.89 10.37
N LEU A 45 -2.97 2.64 10.68
CA LEU A 45 -4.30 2.44 10.07
C LEU A 45 -4.23 2.57 8.55
N ARG A 46 -3.50 3.57 8.02
CA ARG A 46 -3.28 3.70 6.57
C ARG A 46 -2.55 2.48 5.98
N ALA A 47 -1.49 2.01 6.64
CA ALA A 47 -0.71 0.86 6.19
C ALA A 47 -1.50 -0.46 6.24
N THR A 48 -2.36 -0.67 7.25
CA THR A 48 -3.17 -1.89 7.37
C THR A 48 -4.10 -2.12 6.18
N GLY A 49 -4.44 -1.07 5.44
CA GLY A 49 -5.27 -1.12 4.24
C GLY A 49 -4.52 -1.43 2.94
N GLN A 50 -3.20 -1.60 2.97
CA GLN A 50 -2.36 -1.73 1.77
C GLN A 50 -1.56 -3.05 1.76
N PHE A 51 -1.13 -3.46 0.57
CA PHE A 51 -0.06 -4.42 0.35
C PHE A 51 1.03 -3.78 -0.51
N THR A 52 2.28 -4.13 -0.25
CA THR A 52 3.38 -3.89 -1.19
C THR A 52 3.42 -5.06 -2.17
N VAL A 53 3.18 -4.77 -3.44
CA VAL A 53 3.23 -5.76 -4.51
C VAL A 53 4.52 -5.56 -5.30
N THR A 54 5.30 -6.62 -5.41
CA THR A 54 6.53 -6.66 -6.20
C THR A 54 6.35 -7.61 -7.37
N ALA A 55 6.69 -7.19 -8.59
CA ALA A 55 6.60 -8.07 -9.75
C ALA A 55 7.81 -7.87 -10.68
N ASN A 56 8.34 -8.97 -11.21
CA ASN A 56 9.33 -8.89 -12.27
C ASN A 56 8.61 -8.77 -13.61
N MET A 57 9.03 -7.81 -14.42
CA MET A 57 8.47 -7.54 -15.75
C MET A 57 9.57 -7.53 -16.78
N ARG A 58 9.37 -8.21 -17.91
CA ARG A 58 10.30 -8.11 -19.03
C ARG A 58 10.13 -6.75 -19.69
N GLY A 59 11.21 -6.05 -20.01
CA GLY A 59 11.17 -4.75 -20.67
C GLY A 59 12.52 -4.36 -21.25
N SER A 60 12.52 -3.38 -22.15
CA SER A 60 13.72 -2.80 -22.75
C SER A 60 14.28 -1.64 -21.94
N SER A 61 13.42 -0.89 -21.24
CA SER A 61 13.81 0.20 -20.32
C SER A 61 12.91 0.28 -19.09
N ALA A 62 13.35 1.05 -18.08
CA ALA A 62 12.55 1.31 -16.89
C ALA A 62 11.29 2.13 -17.22
N GLU A 63 11.40 3.07 -18.16
CA GLU A 63 10.32 3.95 -18.63
C GLU A 63 9.22 3.14 -19.34
N GLU A 64 9.60 2.21 -20.22
CA GLU A 64 8.64 1.33 -20.91
C GLU A 64 7.86 0.45 -19.92
N VAL A 65 8.55 -0.06 -18.89
CA VAL A 65 7.89 -0.83 -17.82
C VAL A 65 6.96 0.07 -17.00
N ALA A 66 7.42 1.27 -16.63
CA ALA A 66 6.60 2.23 -15.89
C ALA A 66 5.35 2.65 -16.67
N GLU A 67 5.46 2.94 -17.96
CA GLU A 67 4.35 3.31 -18.84
C GLU A 67 3.32 2.18 -18.94
N ARG A 68 3.78 0.93 -19.16
CA ARG A 68 2.88 -0.23 -19.18
C ARG A 68 2.14 -0.42 -17.87
N VAL A 69 2.82 -0.27 -16.74
CA VAL A 69 2.18 -0.39 -15.42
C VAL A 69 1.16 0.74 -15.19
N LEU A 70 1.54 1.98 -15.51
CA LEU A 70 0.67 3.16 -15.35
C LEU A 70 -0.52 3.18 -16.32
N SER A 71 -0.47 2.43 -17.42
CA SER A 71 -1.63 2.21 -18.31
C SER A 71 -2.78 1.45 -17.63
N GLN A 72 -2.50 0.76 -16.51
CA GLN A 72 -3.49 -0.04 -15.80
C GLN A 72 -4.09 0.73 -14.61
N PRO A 73 -5.43 0.81 -14.50
CA PRO A 73 -6.08 1.71 -13.54
C PRO A 73 -5.87 1.31 -12.07
N SER A 74 -5.53 0.05 -11.77
CA SER A 74 -5.32 -0.41 -10.38
C SER A 74 -3.85 -0.62 -10.00
N LEU A 75 -2.92 -0.14 -10.84
CA LEU A 75 -1.47 -0.31 -10.64
C LEU A 75 -0.72 1.03 -10.47
N SER A 76 -1.42 2.13 -10.24
CA SER A 76 -0.82 3.46 -10.08
C SER A 76 0.08 3.60 -8.84
N GLY A 77 -0.07 2.72 -7.83
CA GLY A 77 0.68 2.84 -6.58
C GLY A 77 0.31 4.10 -5.78
N LEU A 78 1.17 4.51 -4.86
CA LEU A 78 0.99 5.77 -4.10
C LEU A 78 1.37 7.00 -4.94
N GLN A 79 2.45 6.90 -5.73
CA GLN A 79 3.02 7.97 -6.55
C GLN A 79 3.55 7.44 -7.91
N GLY A 80 3.20 6.20 -8.27
CA GLY A 80 3.78 5.46 -9.39
C GLY A 80 4.56 4.21 -8.94
N PRO A 81 4.96 3.36 -9.90
CA PRO A 81 5.82 2.22 -9.63
C PRO A 81 7.26 2.64 -9.39
N THR A 82 7.90 2.05 -8.38
CA THR A 82 9.37 1.99 -8.36
C THR A 82 9.80 0.95 -9.37
N VAL A 83 10.72 1.27 -10.27
CA VAL A 83 11.21 0.34 -11.32
C VAL A 83 12.72 0.22 -11.22
N SER A 84 13.25 -1.00 -11.14
CA SER A 84 14.69 -1.26 -11.00
C SER A 84 15.14 -2.44 -11.87
N PRO A 85 16.32 -2.37 -12.51
CA PRO A 85 16.79 -3.44 -13.40
C PRO A 85 17.05 -4.74 -12.62
N VAL A 86 16.65 -5.86 -13.21
CA VAL A 86 16.91 -7.22 -12.73
C VAL A 86 17.86 -7.88 -13.71
N PHE A 87 19.09 -8.10 -13.26
CA PHE A 87 20.14 -8.67 -14.08
C PHE A 87 20.07 -10.20 -14.09
N CYS A 88 20.05 -10.77 -15.28
CA CYS A 88 20.07 -12.22 -15.50
C CYS A 88 21.30 -12.57 -16.35
N LYS A 89 21.83 -13.79 -16.15
CA LYS A 89 22.88 -14.34 -17.01
C LYS A 89 22.24 -15.15 -18.12
N ARG A 90 22.47 -14.77 -19.38
CA ARG A 90 22.10 -15.55 -20.58
C ARG A 90 23.33 -15.70 -21.46
N ASP A 91 23.60 -16.91 -21.91
CA ASP A 91 24.71 -17.24 -22.81
C ASP A 91 26.07 -16.66 -22.36
N GLY A 92 26.33 -16.69 -21.05
CA GLY A 92 27.58 -16.20 -20.46
C GLY A 92 27.65 -14.69 -20.24
N LYS A 93 26.71 -13.90 -20.75
CA LYS A 93 26.64 -12.43 -20.57
C LYS A 93 25.55 -12.04 -19.57
N VAL A 94 25.78 -10.96 -18.84
CA VAL A 94 24.80 -10.37 -17.93
C VAL A 94 24.05 -9.27 -18.66
N SER A 95 22.72 -9.35 -18.67
CA SER A 95 21.84 -8.32 -19.22
C SER A 95 20.66 -8.05 -18.29
N ALA A 96 20.13 -6.83 -18.35
CA ALA A 96 18.91 -6.43 -17.66
C ALA A 96 17.71 -6.57 -18.60
N ASP A 97 17.30 -7.80 -18.85
CA ASP A 97 16.12 -8.09 -19.68
C ASP A 97 14.80 -7.92 -18.89
N TYR A 98 14.91 -7.79 -17.56
CA TYR A 98 13.79 -7.68 -16.64
C TYR A 98 13.97 -6.46 -15.74
N TYR A 99 12.85 -6.00 -15.20
CA TYR A 99 12.77 -4.96 -14.20
C TYR A 99 11.84 -5.41 -13.07
N ALA A 100 12.24 -5.18 -11.83
CA ALA A 100 11.38 -5.32 -10.68
C ALA A 100 10.56 -4.03 -10.55
N MET A 101 9.25 -4.16 -10.49
CA MET A 101 8.34 -3.08 -10.13
C MET A 101 7.85 -3.24 -8.69
N VAL A 102 7.70 -2.13 -7.97
CA VAL A 102 7.11 -2.08 -6.63
C VAL A 102 6.00 -1.03 -6.60
N ILE A 103 4.82 -1.43 -6.17
CA ILE A 103 3.67 -0.55 -5.95
C ILE A 103 2.95 -0.90 -4.64
N CYS A 104 2.28 0.08 -4.03
CA CYS A 104 1.31 -0.19 -2.98
C CYS A 104 -0.08 -0.36 -3.59
N VAL A 105 -0.77 -1.42 -3.20
CA VAL A 105 -2.12 -1.74 -3.69
C VAL A 105 -3.07 -1.84 -2.49
N PRO A 106 -4.25 -1.19 -2.53
CA PRO A 106 -5.26 -1.38 -1.49
C PRO A 106 -5.67 -2.86 -1.40
N LYS A 107 -5.81 -3.40 -0.18
CA LYS A 107 -6.16 -4.83 0.02
C LYS A 107 -7.40 -5.25 -0.77
N LYS A 108 -8.40 -4.37 -0.84
CA LYS A 108 -9.66 -4.58 -1.59
C LYS A 108 -9.46 -4.67 -3.11
N ALA A 109 -8.40 -4.09 -3.64
CA ALA A 109 -8.07 -4.09 -5.07
C ALA A 109 -7.07 -5.19 -5.46
N LEU A 110 -6.45 -5.88 -4.50
CA LEU A 110 -5.35 -6.81 -4.72
C LEU A 110 -5.64 -7.81 -5.84
N TYR A 111 -6.79 -8.49 -5.80
CA TYR A 111 -7.13 -9.51 -6.79
C TYR A 111 -7.17 -8.94 -8.22
N LYS A 112 -7.81 -7.78 -8.40
CA LYS A 112 -7.88 -7.08 -9.69
C LYS A 112 -6.50 -6.62 -10.16
N SER A 113 -5.67 -6.10 -9.25
CA SER A 113 -4.29 -5.69 -9.56
C SER A 113 -3.44 -6.88 -10.03
N ILE A 114 -3.57 -8.06 -9.39
CA ILE A 114 -2.88 -9.27 -9.84
C ILE A 114 -3.35 -9.70 -11.24
N GLN A 115 -4.65 -9.61 -11.54
CA GLN A 115 -5.15 -9.89 -12.90
C GLN A 115 -4.56 -8.93 -13.95
N GLN A 116 -4.48 -7.63 -13.63
CA GLN A 116 -3.87 -6.64 -14.53
C GLN A 116 -2.37 -6.87 -14.71
N LEU A 117 -1.65 -7.23 -13.65
CA LEU A 117 -0.23 -7.59 -13.74
C LEU A 117 0.01 -8.81 -14.62
N ARG A 118 -0.83 -9.84 -14.51
CA ARG A 118 -0.75 -11.03 -15.38
C ARG A 118 -1.03 -10.70 -16.85
N ALA A 119 -1.95 -9.77 -17.12
CA ALA A 119 -2.21 -9.31 -18.48
C ALA A 119 -1.01 -8.56 -19.09
N LEU A 120 -0.29 -7.78 -18.28
CA LEU A 120 0.92 -7.07 -18.71
C LEU A 120 2.15 -7.97 -18.83
N ASN A 121 2.25 -9.00 -17.98
CA ASN A 121 3.35 -9.94 -17.97
C ASN A 121 2.89 -11.37 -17.61
N PRO A 122 2.59 -12.23 -18.61
CA PRO A 122 1.99 -13.54 -18.40
C PRO A 122 2.85 -14.53 -17.60
N MET A 123 4.16 -14.29 -17.47
CA MET A 123 5.11 -15.34 -17.05
C MET A 123 5.37 -15.44 -15.55
N HIS A 124 5.34 -14.37 -14.74
CA HIS A 124 5.64 -14.48 -13.30
C HIS A 124 5.05 -13.33 -12.47
N THR A 125 3.98 -13.59 -11.72
CA THR A 125 3.55 -12.77 -10.57
C THR A 125 3.80 -13.61 -9.33
N VAL A 126 4.72 -13.19 -8.45
CA VAL A 126 4.97 -13.85 -7.14
C VAL A 126 4.54 -12.88 -6.05
#